data_AF-A0AAP6ELU3-F1
#
_entry.id   AF-A0AAP6ELU3-F1
#
_cell.length_a   1.000
_cell.length_b   1.000
_cell.length_c   1.000
_cell.angle_alpha   90.00
_cell.angle_beta   90.00
_cell.angle_gamma   90.00
#
_symmetry.space_group_name_H-M   'P 1'
#
loop_
_entity.id
_entity.type
_entity.pdbx_description
1 polymer ?
#
loop_
_entity_poly.entity_id
_entity_poly.type
_entity_poly.pdbx_seq_one_letter_code
_entity_poly.pdbx_strand_id
1 'polypeptide(L)'
;MDSFELGRLTDHDFEEVCRDLFTELLGVPLEIFPRGRDRGVDLRHDPEGGPCTIVQCKHWYLSGRAKLLAHLIDEEVPKVAALKPDRYVLATTVGLTVDAKEKLRAAFAPHIRSTEDIHGVDDIVAALRERPQLVERHFRLWLSGTAALGALLHKGPLLRSDWLRRELAKVAQTFVPHEGFVRARQLLDEQHVCIVTGIPGAGKTTVARMLAAWRMGHGWEVHEVSQDIDEVTELWRDDVPQLFLYDDFLGQTTLLPQFGKNEDTRLLSVMRAIRDAPDKALVMTTRDYILEEARRKHDRLAAEDVRDTLTGIRLTDLDLLTRGRILYNHVHRSALGPRQKRQFAARDAWLPVVSHRNFSPRLIEETLRIDLKREPDVATAMVANLDNPRRIWERIVENELTDEAVHLLEILFTYESVELVELEETDLVSQGIGPRGGRPPLPSRAPGARRNHARHRRRCRLLP
;
A
#
# COMPACT_ATOMS: atom_id res chain seq x y z
N MET A 1 -22.61 -13.44 -10.08
CA MET A 1 -23.27 -13.94 -8.85
C MET A 1 -22.20 -13.89 -7.79
N ASP A 2 -22.09 -12.73 -7.15
CA ASP A 2 -20.83 -12.32 -6.54
C ASP A 2 -20.77 -12.89 -5.13
N SER A 3 -19.90 -13.88 -4.98
CA SER A 3 -19.51 -14.47 -3.71
C SER A 3 -18.42 -13.58 -3.11
N PHE A 4 -18.72 -12.88 -2.02
CA PHE A 4 -17.69 -12.24 -1.21
C PHE A 4 -16.90 -13.33 -0.48
N GLU A 5 -15.59 -13.46 -0.71
CA GLU A 5 -14.77 -14.38 0.08
C GLU A 5 -14.29 -13.69 1.35
N LEU A 6 -15.19 -13.61 2.34
CA LEU A 6 -14.88 -13.02 3.64
C LEU A 6 -13.69 -13.69 4.33
N GLY A 7 -13.40 -14.96 4.00
CA GLY A 7 -12.27 -15.72 4.56
C GLY A 7 -10.87 -15.19 4.24
N ARG A 8 -10.71 -14.27 3.26
CA ARG A 8 -9.41 -13.65 2.97
C ARG A 8 -9.14 -12.39 3.76
N LEU A 9 -10.16 -11.86 4.44
CA LEU A 9 -10.03 -10.74 5.35
C LEU A 9 -9.13 -11.15 6.53
N THR A 10 -8.43 -10.20 7.12
CA THR A 10 -7.89 -10.42 8.46
C THR A 10 -9.02 -10.31 9.47
N ASP A 11 -8.82 -10.83 10.69
CA ASP A 11 -9.84 -10.70 11.75
C ASP A 11 -10.24 -9.24 11.97
N HIS A 12 -9.26 -8.34 11.92
CA HIS A 12 -9.50 -6.91 12.07
C HIS A 12 -10.28 -6.31 10.90
N ASP A 13 -9.95 -6.68 9.66
CA ASP A 13 -10.71 -6.25 8.49
C ASP A 13 -12.18 -6.73 8.58
N PHE A 14 -12.40 -7.95 9.09
CA PHE A 14 -13.74 -8.49 9.31
C PHE A 14 -14.49 -7.74 10.42
N GLU A 15 -13.82 -7.40 11.53
CA GLU A 15 -14.37 -6.56 12.60
C GLU A 15 -14.78 -5.17 12.07
N GLU A 16 -13.97 -4.54 11.23
CA GLU A 16 -14.30 -3.24 10.62
C GLU A 16 -15.51 -3.33 9.69
N VAL A 17 -15.58 -4.37 8.85
CA VAL A 17 -16.75 -4.63 7.99
C VAL A 17 -17.99 -4.84 8.85
N CYS A 18 -17.89 -5.62 9.92
CA CYS A 18 -19.00 -5.84 10.84
C CYS A 18 -19.43 -4.55 11.53
N ARG A 19 -18.50 -3.69 11.97
CA ARG A 19 -18.83 -2.39 12.58
C ARG A 19 -19.73 -1.58 11.66
N ASP A 20 -19.31 -1.35 10.43
CA ASP A 20 -20.06 -0.49 9.50
C ASP A 20 -21.39 -1.15 9.11
N LEU A 21 -21.39 -2.48 8.91
CA LEU A 21 -22.59 -3.23 8.56
C LEU A 21 -23.64 -3.22 9.67
N PHE A 22 -23.24 -3.52 10.91
CA PHE A 22 -24.16 -3.56 12.04
C PHE A 22 -24.52 -2.17 12.54
N THR A 23 -23.69 -1.15 12.31
CA THR A 23 -24.10 0.24 12.54
C THR A 23 -25.31 0.59 11.67
N GLU A 24 -25.30 0.19 10.39
CA GLU A 24 -26.43 0.39 9.48
C GLU A 24 -27.63 -0.51 9.78
N LEU A 25 -27.40 -1.79 10.11
CA LEU A 25 -28.49 -2.74 10.40
C LEU A 25 -29.21 -2.42 11.71
N LEU A 26 -28.48 -2.01 12.74
CA LEU A 26 -29.02 -1.75 14.07
C LEU A 26 -29.45 -0.29 14.25
N GLY A 27 -28.99 0.62 13.38
CA GLY A 27 -29.28 2.04 13.47
C GLY A 27 -28.61 2.74 14.67
N VAL A 28 -27.55 2.15 15.22
CA VAL A 28 -26.81 2.67 16.38
C VAL A 28 -25.31 2.72 16.10
N PRO A 29 -24.58 3.75 16.57
CA PRO A 29 -23.13 3.83 16.39
C PRO A 29 -22.42 2.76 17.23
N LEU A 30 -21.54 1.98 16.60
CA LEU A 30 -20.72 0.96 17.25
C LEU A 30 -19.26 1.41 17.39
N GLU A 31 -18.72 1.29 18.60
CA GLU A 31 -17.31 1.52 18.92
C GLU A 31 -16.48 0.25 18.66
N ILE A 32 -15.28 0.39 18.08
CA ILE A 32 -14.26 -0.68 18.01
C ILE A 32 -13.26 -0.46 19.13
N PHE A 33 -12.91 -1.54 19.83
CA PHE A 33 -11.88 -1.52 20.88
C PHE A 33 -10.55 -2.09 20.37
N PRO A 34 -9.39 -1.53 20.79
CA PRO A 34 -8.09 -2.13 20.50
C PRO A 34 -7.95 -3.54 21.11
N ARG A 35 -7.13 -4.40 20.49
CA ARG A 35 -6.79 -5.70 21.09
C ARG A 35 -6.02 -5.52 22.43
N GLY A 36 -6.64 -5.89 23.54
CA GLY A 36 -6.07 -5.85 24.91
C GLY A 36 -7.16 -5.56 25.94
N ARG A 37 -6.91 -5.80 27.25
CA ARG A 37 -7.68 -5.54 28.51
C ARG A 37 -9.23 -5.33 28.50
N ASP A 38 -9.92 -5.54 27.39
CA ASP A 38 -11.26 -5.04 27.12
C ASP A 38 -12.25 -6.19 27.14
N ARG A 39 -12.23 -6.95 28.24
CA ARG A 39 -13.22 -7.96 28.66
C ARG A 39 -13.75 -8.95 27.58
N GLY A 40 -13.12 -9.05 26.41
CA GLY A 40 -13.51 -9.90 25.30
C GLY A 40 -14.55 -9.33 24.32
N VAL A 41 -14.81 -8.03 24.30
CA VAL A 41 -15.86 -7.41 23.45
C VAL A 41 -15.24 -6.82 22.17
N ASP A 42 -15.76 -7.18 21.00
CA ASP A 42 -15.25 -6.68 19.71
C ASP A 42 -15.87 -5.31 19.37
N LEU A 43 -17.21 -5.20 19.42
CA LEU A 43 -17.95 -3.96 19.13
C LEU A 43 -18.98 -3.68 20.23
N ARG A 44 -19.15 -2.40 20.59
CA ARG A 44 -20.13 -2.00 21.62
C ARG A 44 -20.84 -0.68 21.28
N HIS A 45 -22.12 -0.63 21.64
CA HIS A 45 -22.90 0.59 21.79
C HIS A 45 -23.41 0.65 23.23
N ASP A 46 -22.99 1.64 24.02
CA ASP A 46 -23.33 1.76 25.45
C ASP A 46 -23.59 3.23 25.81
N PRO A 47 -24.71 3.82 25.34
CA PRO A 47 -25.04 5.20 25.62
C PRO A 47 -25.47 5.38 27.09
N GLU A 48 -25.14 6.53 27.68
CA GLU A 48 -25.51 6.84 29.06
C GLU A 48 -27.03 6.77 29.27
N GLY A 49 -27.48 5.86 30.12
CA GLY A 49 -28.91 5.64 30.41
C GLY A 49 -29.70 4.91 29.32
N GLY A 50 -29.05 4.38 28.29
CA GLY A 50 -29.69 3.61 27.22
C GLY A 50 -29.29 2.12 27.21
N PRO A 51 -29.82 1.34 26.24
CA PRO A 51 -29.57 -0.10 26.17
C PRO A 51 -28.17 -0.41 25.65
N CYS A 52 -27.44 -1.25 26.39
CA CYS A 52 -26.12 -1.72 26.03
C CYS A 52 -26.23 -2.84 24.97
N THR A 53 -25.67 -2.61 23.79
CA THR A 53 -25.60 -3.60 22.70
C THR A 53 -24.15 -4.00 22.45
N ILE A 54 -23.90 -5.31 22.42
CA ILE A 54 -22.60 -5.88 22.08
C ILE A 54 -22.73 -6.65 20.77
N VAL A 55 -21.78 -6.43 19.85
CA VAL A 55 -21.63 -7.26 18.64
C VAL A 55 -20.29 -7.99 18.71
N GLN A 56 -20.33 -9.31 18.61
CA GLN A 56 -19.15 -10.16 18.62
C GLN A 56 -18.85 -10.69 17.22
N CYS A 57 -17.62 -10.50 16.77
CA CYS A 57 -17.12 -10.84 15.45
C CYS A 57 -16.17 -12.04 15.54
N LYS A 58 -16.61 -13.22 15.09
CA LYS A 58 -15.76 -14.43 15.06
C LYS A 58 -15.35 -14.78 13.64
N HIS A 59 -14.15 -14.34 13.25
CA HIS A 59 -13.54 -14.63 11.95
C HIS A 59 -12.88 -16.03 11.93
N TRP A 60 -13.68 -17.09 11.79
CA TRP A 60 -13.26 -18.49 11.95
C TRP A 60 -13.33 -19.29 10.64
N TYR A 61 -13.04 -18.66 9.51
CA TYR A 61 -13.21 -19.24 8.17
C TYR A 61 -12.55 -20.61 7.97
N LEU A 62 -11.37 -20.84 8.57
CA LEU A 62 -10.65 -22.13 8.47
C LEU A 62 -11.12 -23.19 9.48
N SER A 63 -11.97 -22.81 10.43
CA SER A 63 -12.44 -23.67 11.51
C SER A 63 -13.87 -24.13 11.26
N GLY A 64 -14.13 -25.44 11.38
CA GLY A 64 -15.47 -25.97 11.17
C GLY A 64 -16.48 -25.51 12.22
N ARG A 65 -17.76 -25.45 11.84
CA ARG A 65 -18.91 -25.07 12.68
C ARG A 65 -18.91 -25.70 14.08
N ALA A 66 -18.55 -26.97 14.21
CA ALA A 66 -18.52 -27.65 15.49
C ALA A 66 -17.53 -27.02 16.49
N LYS A 67 -16.33 -26.64 16.02
CA LYS A 67 -15.32 -25.99 16.87
C LYS A 67 -15.75 -24.58 17.27
N LEU A 68 -16.35 -23.84 16.35
CA LEU A 68 -16.90 -22.52 16.65
C LEU A 68 -18.00 -22.61 17.72
N LEU A 69 -18.96 -23.53 17.56
CA LEU A 69 -20.04 -23.70 18.53
C LEU A 69 -19.53 -24.07 19.92
N ALA A 70 -18.57 -24.99 20.01
CA ALA A 70 -17.96 -25.35 21.29
C ALA A 70 -17.31 -24.13 21.96
N HIS A 71 -16.48 -23.38 21.21
CA HIS A 71 -15.84 -22.18 21.74
C HIS A 71 -16.85 -21.11 22.19
N LEU A 72 -17.90 -20.87 21.40
CA LEU A 72 -18.95 -19.91 21.77
C LEU A 72 -19.67 -20.31 23.07
N ILE A 73 -19.97 -21.59 23.25
CA ILE A 73 -20.67 -22.10 24.44
C ILE A 73 -19.74 -22.11 25.66
N ASP A 74 -18.51 -22.61 25.50
CA ASP A 74 -17.61 -22.85 26.61
C ASP A 74 -16.89 -21.58 27.09
N GLU A 75 -16.59 -20.65 26.16
CA GLU A 75 -15.81 -19.46 26.47
C GLU A 75 -16.62 -18.16 26.39
N GLU A 76 -17.54 -18.00 25.43
CA GLU A 76 -18.25 -16.72 25.24
C GLU A 76 -19.51 -16.60 26.11
N VAL A 77 -20.34 -17.64 26.23
CA VAL A 77 -21.54 -17.61 27.09
C VAL A 77 -21.22 -17.15 28.53
N PRO A 78 -20.18 -17.68 29.22
CA PRO A 78 -19.85 -17.22 30.57
C PRO A 78 -19.45 -15.74 30.61
N LYS A 79 -18.76 -15.23 29.58
CA LYS A 79 -18.36 -13.81 29.49
C LYS A 79 -19.59 -12.92 29.33
N VAL A 80 -20.52 -13.30 28.44
CA VAL A 80 -21.75 -12.53 28.20
C VAL A 80 -22.63 -12.51 29.44
N ALA A 81 -22.77 -13.63 30.15
CA ALA A 81 -23.50 -13.69 31.41
C ALA A 81 -22.91 -12.77 32.50
N ALA A 82 -21.59 -12.56 32.48
CA ALA A 82 -20.92 -11.61 33.39
C ALA A 82 -21.08 -10.14 32.94
N LEU A 83 -21.07 -9.88 31.64
CA LEU A 83 -21.23 -8.53 31.06
C LEU A 83 -22.68 -8.03 31.13
N LYS A 84 -23.66 -8.92 31.04
CA LYS A 84 -25.11 -8.65 31.07
C LYS A 84 -25.58 -7.54 30.10
N PRO A 85 -25.26 -7.62 28.80
CA PRO A 85 -25.77 -6.65 27.83
C PRO A 85 -27.28 -6.77 27.63
N ASP A 86 -27.95 -5.70 27.22
CA ASP A 86 -29.38 -5.71 26.87
C ASP A 86 -29.64 -6.45 25.55
N ARG A 87 -28.66 -6.44 24.64
CA ARG A 87 -28.70 -7.17 23.37
C ARG A 87 -27.30 -7.65 23.00
N TYR A 88 -27.21 -8.90 22.58
CA TYR A 88 -25.98 -9.49 22.07
C TYR A 88 -26.21 -9.96 20.63
N VAL A 89 -25.34 -9.54 19.72
CA VAL A 89 -25.37 -9.91 18.30
C VAL A 89 -24.11 -10.69 17.97
N LEU A 90 -24.24 -11.82 17.28
CA LEU A 90 -23.12 -12.63 16.84
C LEU A 90 -22.96 -12.53 15.33
N ALA A 91 -21.74 -12.24 14.88
CA ALA A 91 -21.34 -12.23 13.49
C ALA A 91 -20.17 -13.19 13.26
N THR A 92 -20.27 -14.08 12.28
CA THR A 92 -19.20 -15.06 11.99
C THR A 92 -19.05 -15.38 10.51
N THR A 93 -17.82 -15.66 10.08
CA THR A 93 -17.53 -16.15 8.72
C THR A 93 -17.79 -17.64 8.51
N VAL A 94 -18.39 -18.31 9.50
CA VAL A 94 -18.80 -19.72 9.39
C VAL A 94 -20.29 -19.79 9.02
N GLY A 95 -20.63 -20.71 8.12
CA GLY A 95 -22.04 -21.01 7.81
C GLY A 95 -22.78 -21.60 9.01
N LEU A 96 -23.98 -21.09 9.29
CA LEU A 96 -24.82 -21.52 10.40
C LEU A 96 -26.14 -22.10 9.88
N THR A 97 -26.54 -23.26 10.41
CA THR A 97 -27.86 -23.84 10.14
C THR A 97 -28.90 -23.32 11.13
N VAL A 98 -30.18 -23.50 10.81
CA VAL A 98 -31.31 -23.18 11.70
C VAL A 98 -31.11 -23.76 13.10
N ASP A 99 -30.81 -25.07 13.20
CA ASP A 99 -30.56 -25.73 14.49
C ASP A 99 -29.38 -25.14 15.27
N ALA A 100 -28.34 -24.65 14.56
CA ALA A 100 -27.19 -24.04 15.20
C ALA A 100 -27.55 -22.65 15.76
N LYS A 101 -28.33 -21.86 15.02
CA LYS A 101 -28.85 -20.57 15.49
C LYS A 101 -29.76 -20.75 16.71
N GLU A 102 -30.66 -21.73 16.69
CA GLU A 102 -31.54 -22.01 17.84
C GLU A 102 -30.76 -22.45 19.09
N LYS A 103 -29.75 -23.34 18.91
CA LYS A 103 -28.88 -23.75 20.02
C LYS A 103 -28.13 -22.57 20.63
N LEU A 104 -27.58 -21.69 19.80
CA LEU A 104 -26.89 -20.49 20.26
C LEU A 104 -27.85 -19.51 20.94
N ARG A 105 -29.04 -19.26 20.37
CA ARG A 105 -30.06 -18.42 20.99
C ARG A 105 -30.43 -18.91 22.38
N ALA A 106 -30.65 -20.22 22.53
CA ALA A 106 -30.95 -20.83 23.83
C ALA A 106 -29.78 -20.71 24.82
N ALA A 107 -28.54 -20.93 24.37
CA ALA A 107 -27.35 -20.86 25.22
C ALA A 107 -27.02 -19.44 25.71
N PHE A 108 -27.28 -18.43 24.89
CA PHE A 108 -27.01 -17.02 25.22
C PHE A 108 -28.24 -16.28 25.80
N ALA A 109 -29.32 -16.99 26.11
CA ALA A 109 -30.51 -16.38 26.71
C ALA A 109 -30.16 -15.73 28.07
N PRO A 110 -30.70 -14.54 28.40
CA PRO A 110 -31.69 -13.76 27.65
C PRO A 110 -31.11 -12.73 26.67
N HIS A 111 -29.78 -12.71 26.46
CA HIS A 111 -29.08 -11.60 25.79
C HIS A 111 -29.20 -11.63 24.27
N ILE A 112 -29.24 -12.81 23.66
CA ILE A 112 -29.65 -12.99 22.25
C ILE A 112 -31.18 -13.08 22.22
N ARG A 113 -31.84 -12.09 21.62
CA ARG A 113 -33.31 -11.96 21.67
C ARG A 113 -33.98 -12.87 20.65
N SER A 114 -33.39 -12.99 19.47
CA SER A 114 -33.90 -13.79 18.36
C SER A 114 -32.76 -14.41 17.56
N THR A 115 -33.08 -15.36 16.68
CA THR A 115 -32.10 -15.88 15.71
C THR A 115 -31.65 -14.84 14.68
N GLU A 116 -32.35 -13.71 14.57
CA GLU A 116 -31.95 -12.59 13.72
C GLU A 116 -30.73 -11.86 14.27
N ASP A 117 -30.44 -11.97 15.57
CA ASP A 117 -29.20 -11.48 16.18
C ASP A 117 -27.99 -12.39 15.88
N ILE A 118 -28.17 -13.47 15.10
CA ILE A 118 -27.12 -14.44 14.79
C ILE A 118 -26.90 -14.48 13.28
N HIS A 119 -25.76 -13.92 12.85
CA HIS A 119 -25.37 -13.78 11.47
C HIS A 119 -24.20 -14.72 11.13
N GLY A 120 -24.49 -15.75 10.35
CA GLY A 120 -23.47 -16.56 9.69
C GLY A 120 -22.98 -15.89 8.40
N VAL A 121 -22.05 -16.56 7.71
CA VAL A 121 -21.44 -16.03 6.47
C VAL A 121 -22.48 -15.67 5.42
N ASP A 122 -23.52 -16.49 5.24
CA ASP A 122 -24.55 -16.28 4.22
C ASP A 122 -25.43 -15.06 4.54
N ASP A 123 -25.76 -14.84 5.81
CA ASP A 123 -26.53 -13.68 6.27
C ASP A 123 -25.75 -12.38 6.04
N ILE A 124 -24.45 -12.39 6.39
CA ILE A 124 -23.55 -11.25 6.19
C ILE A 124 -23.41 -10.95 4.70
N VAL A 125 -23.16 -11.97 3.88
CA VAL A 125 -23.05 -11.81 2.42
C VAL A 125 -24.34 -11.26 1.82
N ALA A 126 -25.51 -11.73 2.26
CA ALA A 126 -26.80 -11.20 1.81
C ALA A 126 -26.96 -9.71 2.19
N ALA A 127 -26.67 -9.35 3.44
CA ALA A 127 -26.76 -7.97 3.91
C ALA A 127 -25.78 -7.02 3.18
N LEU A 128 -24.58 -7.51 2.84
CA LEU A 128 -23.59 -6.77 2.04
C LEU A 128 -24.06 -6.54 0.59
N ARG A 129 -24.76 -7.50 -0.03
CA ARG A 129 -25.28 -7.34 -1.40
C ARG A 129 -26.30 -6.22 -1.51
N GLU A 130 -27.07 -5.98 -0.47
CA GLU A 130 -28.04 -4.88 -0.40
C GLU A 130 -27.38 -3.52 -0.11
N ARG A 131 -26.07 -3.50 0.20
CA ARG A 131 -25.33 -2.31 0.64
C ARG A 131 -24.06 -2.08 -0.20
N PRO A 132 -24.19 -1.80 -1.51
CA PRO A 132 -23.05 -1.62 -2.41
C PRO A 132 -22.09 -0.50 -1.95
N GLN A 133 -22.62 0.59 -1.40
CA GLN A 133 -21.80 1.69 -0.86
C GLN A 133 -20.93 1.25 0.33
N LEU A 134 -21.39 0.29 1.14
CA LEU A 134 -20.58 -0.30 2.20
C LEU A 134 -19.46 -1.15 1.63
N VAL A 135 -19.76 -1.99 0.65
CA VAL A 135 -18.76 -2.80 -0.04
C VAL A 135 -17.67 -1.92 -0.66
N GLU A 136 -18.04 -0.79 -1.26
CA GLU A 136 -17.10 0.19 -1.82
C GLU A 136 -16.19 0.83 -0.76
N ARG A 137 -16.72 1.13 0.44
CA ARG A 137 -15.91 1.66 1.55
C ARG A 137 -14.89 0.64 2.06
N HIS A 138 -15.24 -0.64 2.08
CA HIS A 138 -14.33 -1.71 2.47
C HIS A 138 -13.63 -2.31 1.26
N PHE A 139 -12.63 -1.58 0.76
CA PHE A 139 -11.82 -1.97 -0.41
C PHE A 139 -11.31 -3.43 -0.39
N ARG A 140 -11.10 -4.00 0.80
CA ARG A 140 -10.70 -5.41 0.98
C ARG A 140 -11.80 -6.42 0.65
N LEU A 141 -13.07 -6.09 0.83
CA LEU A 141 -14.21 -6.92 0.37
C LEU A 141 -14.19 -7.06 -1.15
N TRP A 142 -13.89 -5.97 -1.85
CA TRP A 142 -13.77 -5.95 -3.30
C TRP A 142 -12.60 -6.82 -3.81
N LEU A 143 -11.45 -6.76 -3.14
CA LEU A 143 -10.27 -7.56 -3.48
C LEU A 143 -10.36 -9.04 -3.06
N SER A 144 -11.06 -9.33 -1.97
CA SER A 144 -11.12 -10.68 -1.41
C SER A 144 -12.05 -11.59 -2.19
N GLY A 145 -13.15 -11.08 -2.75
CA GLY A 145 -14.02 -11.88 -3.63
C GLY A 145 -13.27 -12.42 -4.84
N THR A 146 -12.97 -13.71 -4.87
CA THR A 146 -12.50 -14.40 -6.10
C THR A 146 -13.55 -14.42 -7.20
N ALA A 147 -14.81 -14.11 -6.92
CA ALA A 147 -15.78 -13.85 -7.98
C ALA A 147 -15.56 -12.46 -8.59
N ALA A 148 -15.30 -11.42 -7.79
CA ALA A 148 -14.98 -10.09 -8.31
C ALA A 148 -13.55 -10.07 -8.84
N LEU A 149 -12.52 -10.20 -8.00
CA LEU A 149 -11.13 -10.27 -8.44
C LEU A 149 -10.90 -11.44 -9.40
N GLY A 150 -11.44 -12.63 -9.20
CA GLY A 150 -11.28 -13.71 -10.19
C GLY A 150 -12.09 -13.53 -11.47
N ALA A 151 -13.31 -12.96 -11.50
CA ALA A 151 -13.95 -12.63 -12.78
C ALA A 151 -13.28 -11.43 -13.46
N LEU A 152 -12.73 -10.47 -12.70
CA LEU A 152 -11.90 -9.38 -13.21
C LEU A 152 -10.58 -9.89 -13.78
N LEU A 153 -9.99 -10.89 -13.12
CA LEU A 153 -8.74 -11.51 -13.52
C LEU A 153 -8.95 -12.67 -14.53
N HIS A 154 -10.16 -13.21 -14.72
CA HIS A 154 -10.48 -14.31 -15.68
C HIS A 154 -11.26 -13.82 -16.91
N LYS A 155 -11.76 -12.58 -16.93
CA LYS A 155 -12.19 -11.91 -18.16
C LYS A 155 -10.94 -11.53 -18.97
N GLY A 156 -10.44 -12.50 -19.75
CA GLY A 156 -9.28 -12.37 -20.64
C GLY A 156 -9.21 -11.13 -21.56
N PRO A 157 -10.30 -10.40 -21.88
CA PRO A 157 -10.18 -9.13 -22.60
C PRO A 157 -9.73 -7.94 -21.74
N LEU A 158 -10.00 -7.96 -20.42
CA LEU A 158 -9.82 -6.80 -19.55
C LEU A 158 -8.38 -6.57 -19.09
N LEU A 159 -7.50 -7.56 -19.23
CA LEU A 159 -6.11 -7.46 -18.85
C LEU A 159 -5.24 -8.22 -19.84
N ARG A 160 -4.41 -7.51 -20.61
CA ARG A 160 -3.54 -8.14 -21.62
C ARG A 160 -2.28 -8.81 -21.04
N SER A 161 -1.89 -8.48 -19.81
CA SER A 161 -0.66 -8.98 -19.17
C SER A 161 -0.94 -9.86 -17.94
N ASP A 162 -0.66 -11.16 -18.06
CA ASP A 162 -0.65 -12.12 -16.93
C ASP A 162 0.34 -11.75 -15.82
N TRP A 163 1.32 -10.91 -16.13
CA TRP A 163 2.24 -10.38 -15.12
C TRP A 163 1.58 -9.29 -14.28
N LEU A 164 0.98 -8.28 -14.91
CA LEU A 164 0.25 -7.22 -14.22
C LEU A 164 -0.84 -7.82 -13.32
N ARG A 165 -1.51 -8.88 -13.81
CA ARG A 165 -2.51 -9.67 -13.07
C ARG A 165 -2.01 -10.12 -11.70
N ARG A 166 -0.83 -10.74 -11.70
CA ARG A 166 -0.20 -11.30 -10.49
C ARG A 166 0.28 -10.19 -9.56
N GLU A 167 0.79 -9.11 -10.12
CA GLU A 167 1.22 -7.94 -9.34
C GLU A 167 0.04 -7.23 -8.66
N LEU A 168 -1.06 -6.99 -9.38
CA LEU A 168 -2.28 -6.39 -8.79
C LEU A 168 -2.79 -7.22 -7.61
N ALA A 169 -2.86 -8.55 -7.77
CA ALA A 169 -3.32 -9.45 -6.71
C ALA A 169 -2.38 -9.48 -5.50
N LYS A 170 -1.07 -9.26 -5.69
CA LYS A 170 -0.08 -9.18 -4.62
C LYS A 170 -0.18 -7.85 -3.86
N VAL A 171 -0.19 -6.73 -4.60
CA VAL A 171 -0.27 -5.38 -4.03
C VAL A 171 -1.57 -5.20 -3.24
N ALA A 172 -2.67 -5.72 -3.77
CA ALA A 172 -3.98 -5.74 -3.11
C ALA A 172 -3.96 -6.27 -1.67
N GLN A 173 -3.15 -7.29 -1.38
CA GLN A 173 -3.13 -7.95 -0.07
C GLN A 173 -2.50 -7.09 1.02
N THR A 174 -1.53 -6.25 0.64
CA THR A 174 -0.79 -5.39 1.58
C THR A 174 -1.27 -3.94 1.58
N PHE A 175 -1.97 -3.53 0.52
CA PHE A 175 -2.51 -2.19 0.37
C PHE A 175 -3.43 -1.79 1.54
N VAL A 176 -3.28 -0.53 1.95
CA VAL A 176 -4.12 0.15 2.93
C VAL A 176 -4.72 1.38 2.25
N PRO A 177 -6.05 1.45 2.11
CA PRO A 177 -6.70 2.67 1.67
C PRO A 177 -6.33 3.83 2.60
N HIS A 178 -5.86 4.93 2.02
CA HIS A 178 -5.44 6.12 2.73
C HIS A 178 -5.86 7.37 1.93
N GLU A 179 -5.75 8.56 2.55
CA GLU A 179 -6.18 9.82 1.95
C GLU A 179 -5.63 10.04 0.53
N GLY A 180 -4.32 9.80 0.32
CA GLY A 180 -3.71 9.94 -1.01
C GLY A 180 -4.36 9.08 -2.11
N PHE A 181 -4.84 7.87 -1.80
CA PHE A 181 -5.53 7.01 -2.76
C PHE A 181 -6.96 7.53 -3.02
N VAL A 182 -7.67 7.95 -1.97
CA VAL A 182 -9.02 8.50 -2.10
C VAL A 182 -9.01 9.74 -2.99
N ARG A 183 -8.05 10.65 -2.75
CA ARG A 183 -7.85 11.84 -3.57
C ARG A 183 -7.49 11.48 -5.01
N ALA A 184 -6.66 10.46 -5.21
CA ALA A 184 -6.25 10.03 -6.56
C ALA A 184 -7.39 9.42 -7.35
N ARG A 185 -8.27 8.69 -6.67
CA ARG A 185 -9.50 8.20 -7.26
C ARG A 185 -10.44 9.35 -7.66
N GLN A 186 -10.67 10.31 -6.77
CA GLN A 186 -11.51 11.48 -7.06
C GLN A 186 -10.98 12.27 -8.26
N LEU A 187 -9.68 12.56 -8.29
CA LEU A 187 -9.05 13.24 -9.41
C LEU A 187 -9.20 12.45 -10.71
N LEU A 188 -9.00 11.13 -10.68
CA LEU A 188 -9.18 10.28 -11.85
C LEU A 188 -10.63 10.24 -12.33
N ASP A 189 -11.60 10.30 -11.41
CA ASP A 189 -13.03 10.36 -11.72
C ASP A 189 -13.43 11.71 -12.34
N GLU A 190 -12.80 12.81 -11.94
CA GLU A 190 -13.09 14.16 -12.42
C GLU A 190 -12.34 14.52 -13.71
N GLN A 191 -11.08 14.13 -13.82
CA GLN A 191 -10.18 14.58 -14.87
C GLN A 191 -9.76 13.49 -15.84
N HIS A 192 -10.13 12.21 -15.62
CA HIS A 192 -9.69 11.06 -16.41
C HIS A 192 -8.18 10.83 -16.45
N VAL A 193 -7.35 11.78 -16.01
CA VAL A 193 -5.89 11.69 -15.95
C VAL A 193 -5.43 11.98 -14.53
N CYS A 194 -4.59 11.09 -13.98
CA CYS A 194 -4.03 11.26 -12.64
C CYS A 194 -2.52 11.00 -12.67
N ILE A 195 -1.74 11.94 -12.13
CA ILE A 195 -0.31 11.75 -11.89
C ILE A 195 -0.09 11.54 -10.40
N VAL A 196 0.53 10.44 -10.02
CA VAL A 196 0.88 10.15 -8.62
C VAL A 196 2.37 10.46 -8.43
N THR A 197 2.66 11.45 -7.60
CA THR A 197 4.03 11.87 -7.29
C THR A 197 4.40 11.61 -5.83
N GLY A 198 5.67 11.79 -5.46
CA GLY A 198 6.17 11.46 -4.13
C GLY A 198 7.62 11.00 -4.12
N ILE A 199 8.20 10.91 -2.92
CA ILE A 199 9.55 10.39 -2.68
C ILE A 199 9.69 8.90 -3.09
N PRO A 200 10.91 8.41 -3.38
CA PRO A 200 11.15 6.98 -3.60
C PRO A 200 10.61 6.13 -2.44
N GLY A 201 9.95 5.01 -2.76
CA GLY A 201 9.39 4.11 -1.76
C GLY A 201 8.07 4.54 -1.11
N ALA A 202 7.52 5.72 -1.44
CA ALA A 202 6.24 6.22 -0.89
C ALA A 202 4.99 5.40 -1.30
N GLY A 203 5.12 4.45 -2.24
CA GLY A 203 3.99 3.65 -2.72
C GLY A 203 3.24 4.21 -3.92
N LYS A 204 3.87 5.04 -4.76
CA LYS A 204 3.25 5.61 -5.98
C LYS A 204 2.74 4.53 -6.93
N THR A 205 3.63 3.61 -7.31
CA THR A 205 3.31 2.42 -8.11
C THR A 205 2.17 1.61 -7.49
N THR A 206 2.21 1.42 -6.17
CA THR A 206 1.15 0.73 -5.41
C THR A 206 -0.19 1.44 -5.59
N VAL A 207 -0.26 2.76 -5.37
CA VAL A 207 -1.49 3.55 -5.56
C VAL A 207 -1.98 3.47 -7.00
N ALA A 208 -1.10 3.64 -7.98
CA ALA A 208 -1.46 3.59 -9.40
C ALA A 208 -2.01 2.23 -9.83
N ARG A 209 -1.36 1.15 -9.40
CA ARG A 209 -1.85 -0.23 -9.57
C ARG A 209 -3.19 -0.44 -8.89
N MET A 210 -3.41 0.13 -7.71
CA MET A 210 -4.69 0.00 -7.03
C MET A 210 -5.82 0.81 -7.69
N LEU A 211 -5.51 1.96 -8.31
CA LEU A 211 -6.48 2.70 -9.14
C LEU A 211 -6.86 1.90 -10.38
N ALA A 212 -5.87 1.30 -11.04
CA ALA A 212 -6.09 0.41 -12.18
C ALA A 212 -6.95 -0.78 -11.79
N ALA A 213 -6.64 -1.44 -10.66
CA ALA A 213 -7.45 -2.52 -10.13
C ALA A 213 -8.89 -2.03 -9.87
N TRP A 214 -9.06 -0.88 -9.21
CA TRP A 214 -10.38 -0.32 -8.92
C TRP A 214 -11.21 -0.09 -10.19
N ARG A 215 -10.65 0.55 -11.23
CA ARG A 215 -11.33 0.73 -12.53
C ARG A 215 -11.65 -0.60 -13.21
N MET A 216 -10.71 -1.55 -13.18
CA MET A 216 -10.95 -2.91 -13.66
C MET A 216 -12.21 -3.48 -13.00
N GLY A 217 -12.34 -3.31 -11.68
CA GLY A 217 -13.51 -3.62 -10.87
C GLY A 217 -14.84 -3.12 -11.40
N HIS A 218 -14.81 -1.99 -12.10
CA HIS A 218 -15.96 -1.32 -12.68
C HIS A 218 -16.09 -1.60 -14.18
N GLY A 219 -15.49 -2.69 -14.67
CA GLY A 219 -15.62 -3.17 -16.04
C GLY A 219 -14.65 -2.54 -17.04
N TRP A 220 -13.65 -1.79 -16.57
CA TRP A 220 -12.64 -1.20 -17.45
C TRP A 220 -11.57 -2.22 -17.84
N GLU A 221 -11.07 -2.11 -19.06
CA GLU A 221 -9.85 -2.79 -19.46
C GLU A 221 -8.63 -1.99 -18.98
N VAL A 222 -7.56 -2.69 -18.57
CA VAL A 222 -6.33 -2.05 -18.10
C VAL A 222 -5.17 -2.46 -18.99
N HIS A 223 -4.42 -1.44 -19.43
CA HIS A 223 -3.24 -1.55 -20.27
C HIS A 223 -2.04 -0.93 -19.57
N GLU A 224 -0.92 -1.65 -19.50
CA GLU A 224 0.35 -1.11 -19.02
C GLU A 224 1.12 -0.50 -20.20
N VAL A 225 1.54 0.75 -20.03
CA VAL A 225 2.40 1.47 -20.97
C VAL A 225 3.83 1.27 -20.47
N SER A 226 4.66 0.60 -21.27
CA SER A 226 5.95 0.11 -20.79
C SER A 226 7.09 1.09 -21.05
N GLN A 227 7.12 1.69 -22.24
CA GLN A 227 8.25 2.51 -22.70
C GLN A 227 7.80 3.85 -23.24
N ASP A 228 6.83 3.88 -24.16
CA ASP A 228 6.43 5.08 -24.87
C ASP A 228 4.92 5.31 -24.76
N ILE A 229 4.54 6.57 -24.52
CA ILE A 229 3.14 6.98 -24.45
C ILE A 229 2.36 6.72 -25.75
N ASP A 230 3.03 6.58 -26.90
CA ASP A 230 2.37 6.22 -28.16
C ASP A 230 1.71 4.84 -28.12
N GLU A 231 2.15 3.93 -27.24
CA GLU A 231 1.48 2.64 -27.01
C GLU A 231 -0.01 2.83 -26.69
N VAL A 232 -0.39 3.95 -26.06
CA VAL A 232 -1.79 4.29 -25.80
C VAL A 232 -2.60 4.40 -27.09
N THR A 233 -2.04 5.02 -28.12
CA THR A 233 -2.73 5.19 -29.40
C THR A 233 -2.88 3.87 -30.15
N GLU A 234 -1.90 2.98 -30.06
CA GLU A 234 -1.95 1.64 -30.65
C GLU A 234 -2.96 0.71 -29.95
N LEU A 235 -3.14 0.90 -28.65
CA LEU A 235 -4.04 0.11 -27.81
C LEU A 235 -5.45 0.69 -27.72
N TRP A 236 -5.66 1.91 -28.23
CA TRP A 236 -6.93 2.62 -28.16
C TRP A 236 -8.04 1.87 -28.89
N ARG A 237 -9.18 1.70 -28.21
CA ARG A 237 -10.40 1.13 -28.76
C ARG A 237 -11.58 2.02 -28.47
N ASP A 238 -12.30 2.37 -29.51
CA ASP A 238 -13.55 3.12 -29.40
C ASP A 238 -14.63 2.28 -28.70
N ASP A 239 -15.50 2.95 -27.96
CA ASP A 239 -16.63 2.37 -27.21
C ASP A 239 -16.26 1.31 -26.15
N VAL A 240 -14.98 1.22 -25.78
CA VAL A 240 -14.47 0.33 -24.74
C VAL A 240 -13.88 1.16 -23.61
N PRO A 241 -14.38 1.02 -22.36
CA PRO A 241 -13.76 1.66 -21.21
C PRO A 241 -12.33 1.16 -20.97
N GLN A 242 -11.32 2.03 -21.09
CA GLN A 242 -9.90 1.65 -20.98
C GLN A 242 -9.12 2.57 -20.04
N LEU A 243 -8.33 1.98 -19.15
CA LEU A 243 -7.34 2.66 -18.33
C LEU A 243 -5.92 2.29 -18.80
N PHE A 244 -5.11 3.31 -19.01
CA PHE A 244 -3.69 3.19 -19.32
C PHE A 244 -2.86 3.50 -18.06
N LEU A 245 -1.96 2.59 -17.70
CA LEU A 245 -1.08 2.71 -16.54
C LEU A 245 0.35 2.93 -17.03
N TYR A 246 0.91 4.11 -16.79
CA TYR A 246 2.27 4.47 -17.18
C TYR A 246 3.14 4.70 -15.94
N ASP A 247 3.74 3.62 -15.45
CA ASP A 247 4.48 3.60 -14.18
C ASP A 247 5.94 4.09 -14.37
N ASP A 248 6.38 5.00 -13.50
CA ASP A 248 7.69 5.65 -13.52
C ASP A 248 8.06 6.27 -14.88
N PHE A 249 7.10 6.96 -15.52
CA PHE A 249 7.20 7.44 -16.91
C PHE A 249 8.36 8.40 -17.21
N LEU A 250 8.95 9.02 -16.18
CA LEU A 250 10.12 9.89 -16.31
C LEU A 250 11.40 9.29 -15.68
N GLY A 251 11.29 8.15 -15.00
CA GLY A 251 12.33 7.62 -14.11
C GLY A 251 13.20 6.52 -14.72
N GLN A 252 12.81 5.92 -15.84
CA GLN A 252 13.51 4.76 -16.41
C GLN A 252 14.85 5.09 -17.10
N THR A 253 15.18 6.38 -17.33
CA THR A 253 16.36 6.75 -18.14
C THR A 253 17.08 8.01 -17.62
N THR A 254 17.59 7.97 -16.39
CA THR A 254 18.40 9.06 -15.79
C THR A 254 19.82 9.18 -16.35
N LEU A 255 20.01 9.20 -17.68
CA LEU A 255 21.30 9.58 -18.29
C LEU A 255 21.21 10.49 -19.54
N LEU A 256 20.05 10.66 -20.20
CA LEU A 256 19.86 11.59 -21.36
C LEU A 256 18.38 12.09 -21.40
N PRO A 257 18.02 13.12 -22.21
CA PRO A 257 16.96 14.09 -21.86
C PRO A 257 15.61 13.42 -21.61
N GLN A 258 14.89 13.91 -20.59
CA GLN A 258 13.71 13.30 -19.95
C GLN A 258 12.53 13.00 -20.89
N PHE A 259 12.65 13.36 -22.17
CA PHE A 259 11.76 13.04 -23.27
C PHE A 259 12.61 12.95 -24.55
N GLY A 260 12.32 11.98 -25.42
CA GLY A 260 12.78 12.04 -26.81
C GLY A 260 12.30 13.34 -27.50
N LYS A 261 12.90 13.74 -28.63
CA LYS A 261 12.66 15.04 -29.31
C LYS A 261 11.18 15.45 -29.56
N ASN A 262 10.19 14.59 -29.34
CA ASN A 262 8.75 14.86 -29.48
C ASN A 262 7.86 14.20 -28.41
N GLU A 263 8.41 13.54 -27.40
CA GLU A 263 7.63 12.70 -26.47
C GLU A 263 6.76 13.52 -25.50
N ASP A 264 7.24 14.69 -25.08
CA ASP A 264 6.46 15.66 -24.31
C ASP A 264 5.17 16.08 -25.03
N THR A 265 5.25 16.23 -26.35
CA THR A 265 4.16 16.66 -27.21
C THR A 265 3.15 15.54 -27.41
N ARG A 266 3.64 14.30 -27.59
CA ARG A 266 2.81 13.10 -27.66
C ARG A 266 2.07 12.87 -26.34
N LEU A 267 2.76 12.99 -25.22
CA LEU A 267 2.17 12.89 -23.89
C LEU A 267 1.02 13.88 -23.70
N LEU A 268 1.25 15.16 -24.03
CA LEU A 268 0.20 16.19 -23.91
C LEU A 268 -0.97 15.94 -24.86
N SER A 269 -0.72 15.43 -26.06
CA SER A 269 -1.77 15.06 -27.01
C SER A 269 -2.63 13.93 -26.47
N VAL A 270 -2.01 12.87 -25.94
CA VAL A 270 -2.71 11.72 -25.34
C VAL A 270 -3.50 12.15 -24.10
N MET A 271 -2.92 12.96 -23.21
CA MET A 271 -3.63 13.49 -22.04
C MET A 271 -4.87 14.30 -22.44
N ARG A 272 -4.77 15.14 -23.47
CA ARG A 272 -5.92 15.90 -24.01
C ARG A 272 -6.99 14.97 -24.54
N ALA A 273 -6.63 14.02 -25.40
CA ALA A 273 -7.57 13.07 -25.97
C ALA A 273 -8.31 12.23 -24.89
N ILE A 274 -7.60 11.82 -23.83
CA ILE A 274 -8.20 11.05 -22.73
C ILE A 274 -9.19 11.87 -21.91
N ARG A 275 -8.92 13.16 -21.68
CA ARG A 275 -9.86 14.04 -20.95
C ARG A 275 -11.18 14.25 -21.68
N ASP A 276 -11.12 14.28 -23.00
CA ASP A 276 -12.30 14.46 -23.84
C ASP A 276 -13.07 13.14 -24.04
N ALA A 277 -12.50 12.01 -23.60
CA ALA A 277 -13.06 10.67 -23.75
C ALA A 277 -13.51 10.11 -22.37
N PRO A 278 -14.82 10.09 -22.06
CA PRO A 278 -15.32 9.70 -20.73
C PRO A 278 -15.09 8.23 -20.39
N ASP A 279 -14.83 7.40 -21.40
CA ASP A 279 -14.52 5.98 -21.30
C ASP A 279 -13.00 5.72 -21.32
N LYS A 280 -12.16 6.74 -21.22
CA LYS A 280 -10.70 6.58 -21.17
C LYS A 280 -10.14 7.17 -19.89
N ALA A 281 -9.03 6.59 -19.44
CA ALA A 281 -8.35 7.04 -18.24
C ALA A 281 -6.84 6.80 -18.34
N LEU A 282 -6.05 7.68 -17.72
CA LEU A 282 -4.59 7.56 -17.67
C LEU A 282 -4.10 7.76 -16.23
N VAL A 283 -3.35 6.79 -15.72
CA VAL A 283 -2.68 6.89 -14.42
C VAL A 283 -1.19 6.82 -14.64
N MET A 284 -0.48 7.83 -14.16
CA MET A 284 0.97 7.93 -14.31
C MET A 284 1.66 8.04 -12.96
N THR A 285 2.90 7.57 -12.84
CA THR A 285 3.70 7.80 -11.62
C THR A 285 5.07 8.38 -11.93
N THR A 286 5.56 9.27 -11.07
CA THR A 286 6.92 9.82 -11.18
C THR A 286 7.40 10.37 -9.84
N ARG A 287 8.69 10.66 -9.70
CA ARG A 287 9.25 11.28 -8.49
C ARG A 287 8.98 12.79 -8.51
N ASP A 288 8.74 13.39 -7.35
CA ASP A 288 8.43 14.82 -7.24
C ASP A 288 9.47 15.71 -7.93
N TYR A 289 10.76 15.48 -7.67
CA TYR A 289 11.83 16.29 -8.23
C TYR A 289 11.98 16.11 -9.74
N ILE A 290 11.67 14.93 -10.28
CA ILE A 290 11.74 14.66 -11.72
C ILE A 290 10.60 15.39 -12.44
N LEU A 291 9.38 15.37 -11.88
CA LEU A 291 8.28 16.15 -12.44
C LEU A 291 8.57 17.65 -12.42
N GLU A 292 9.11 18.16 -11.31
CA GLU A 292 9.48 19.58 -11.20
C GLU A 292 10.61 19.96 -12.17
N GLU A 293 11.57 19.07 -12.41
CA GLU A 293 12.63 19.29 -13.39
C GLU A 293 12.09 19.28 -14.83
N ALA A 294 11.21 18.32 -15.17
CA ALA A 294 10.55 18.25 -16.46
C ALA A 294 9.74 19.53 -16.74
N ARG A 295 9.00 20.02 -15.74
CA ARG A 295 8.27 21.30 -15.82
C ARG A 295 9.18 22.49 -16.07
N ARG A 296 10.39 22.51 -15.51
CA ARG A 296 11.35 23.61 -15.72
C ARG A 296 12.03 23.56 -17.08
N LYS A 297 12.28 22.36 -17.60
CA LYS A 297 13.01 22.16 -18.86
C LYS A 297 12.10 22.26 -20.10
N HIS A 298 10.82 21.93 -19.95
CA HIS A 298 9.87 21.92 -21.06
C HIS A 298 8.82 23.03 -20.86
N ASP A 299 8.99 24.14 -21.59
CA ASP A 299 8.06 25.28 -21.57
C ASP A 299 6.60 24.86 -21.81
N ARG A 300 6.38 23.80 -22.61
CA ARG A 300 5.06 23.23 -22.89
C ARG A 300 4.43 22.57 -21.66
N LEU A 301 5.23 21.93 -20.80
CA LEU A 301 4.76 21.35 -19.53
C LEU A 301 4.57 22.42 -18.44
N ALA A 302 5.18 23.59 -18.62
CA ALA A 302 5.04 24.74 -17.73
C ALA A 302 3.83 25.64 -18.03
N ALA A 303 3.26 25.54 -19.24
CA ALA A 303 2.11 26.32 -19.67
C ALA A 303 0.93 26.13 -18.70
N GLU A 304 0.18 27.18 -18.41
CA GLU A 304 -0.82 27.20 -17.32
C GLU A 304 -1.96 26.20 -17.57
N ASP A 305 -2.42 26.10 -18.82
CA ASP A 305 -3.39 25.09 -19.27
C ASP A 305 -2.90 23.66 -19.06
N VAL A 306 -1.61 23.43 -19.26
CA VAL A 306 -0.95 22.14 -19.06
C VAL A 306 -0.65 21.89 -17.57
N ARG A 307 -0.36 22.92 -16.80
CA ARG A 307 -0.08 22.81 -15.36
C ARG A 307 -1.30 22.32 -14.59
N ASP A 308 -2.48 22.83 -14.93
CA ASP A 308 -3.76 22.36 -14.41
C ASP A 308 -4.04 20.91 -14.86
N THR A 309 -3.65 20.58 -16.09
CA THR A 309 -3.72 19.21 -16.65
C THR A 309 -2.78 18.22 -15.93
N LEU A 310 -1.62 18.70 -15.48
CA LEU A 310 -0.58 17.93 -14.78
C LEU A 310 -0.75 17.99 -13.26
N THR A 311 -1.95 18.29 -12.75
CA THR A 311 -2.21 18.34 -11.30
C THR A 311 -2.02 16.94 -10.73
N GLY A 312 -0.81 16.69 -10.22
CA GLY A 312 -0.47 15.41 -9.62
C GLY A 312 -0.82 15.39 -8.14
N ILE A 313 -1.14 14.21 -7.65
CA ILE A 313 -1.28 13.97 -6.21
C ILE A 313 0.06 13.54 -5.68
N ARG A 314 0.64 14.45 -4.89
CA ARG A 314 1.79 14.12 -4.07
C ARG A 314 1.33 13.20 -2.96
N LEU A 315 1.86 11.98 -2.94
CA LEU A 315 1.77 11.10 -1.78
C LEU A 315 2.56 11.74 -0.65
N THR A 316 1.83 12.35 0.27
CA THR A 316 2.35 12.92 1.51
C THR A 316 2.66 11.82 2.53
N ASP A 317 3.27 12.22 3.64
CA ASP A 317 3.53 11.30 4.74
C ASP A 317 2.24 10.64 5.23
N LEU A 318 2.30 9.31 5.34
CA LEU A 318 1.23 8.48 5.88
C LEU A 318 1.05 8.78 7.37
N ASP A 319 -0.19 8.93 7.82
CA ASP A 319 -0.49 9.08 9.25
C ASP A 319 -0.11 7.81 10.04
N LEU A 320 -0.02 7.95 11.37
CA LEU A 320 0.45 6.87 12.23
C LEU A 320 -0.43 5.62 12.15
N LEU A 321 -1.75 5.81 11.99
CA LEU A 321 -2.72 4.72 11.88
C LEU A 321 -2.53 3.93 10.58
N THR A 322 -2.38 4.64 9.46
CA THR A 322 -2.12 4.09 8.14
C THR A 322 -0.80 3.34 8.11
N ARG A 323 0.27 3.93 8.70
CA ARG A 323 1.57 3.25 8.86
C ARG A 323 1.43 1.96 9.69
N GLY A 324 0.65 2.00 10.77
CA GLY A 324 0.33 0.83 11.59
C GLY A 324 -0.37 -0.28 10.81
N ARG A 325 -1.39 0.06 10.02
CA ARG A 325 -2.10 -0.88 9.16
C ARG A 325 -1.19 -1.46 8.06
N ILE A 326 -0.31 -0.65 7.48
CA ILE A 326 0.67 -1.10 6.48
C ILE A 326 1.61 -2.12 7.13
N LEU A 327 2.20 -1.77 8.29
CA LEU A 327 3.05 -2.69 9.03
C LEU A 327 2.32 -3.99 9.36
N TYR A 328 1.09 -3.90 9.88
CA TYR A 328 0.26 -5.06 10.21
C TYR A 328 0.07 -5.97 9.00
N ASN A 329 -0.33 -5.43 7.85
CA ASN A 329 -0.57 -6.22 6.64
C ASN A 329 0.70 -6.94 6.16
N HIS A 330 1.82 -6.22 6.11
CA HIS A 330 3.09 -6.79 5.67
C HIS A 330 3.58 -7.86 6.65
N VAL A 331 3.52 -7.62 7.97
CA VAL A 331 3.86 -8.63 8.99
C VAL A 331 2.93 -9.84 8.89
N HIS A 332 1.62 -9.63 8.78
CA HIS A 332 0.64 -10.71 8.69
C HIS A 332 0.89 -11.61 7.48
N ARG A 333 1.19 -11.01 6.31
CA ARG A 333 1.45 -11.72 5.04
C ARG A 333 2.88 -12.23 4.88
N SER A 334 3.81 -11.80 5.75
CA SER A 334 5.21 -12.24 5.72
C SER A 334 5.35 -13.74 6.03
N ALA A 335 6.52 -14.28 5.68
CA ALA A 335 6.94 -15.64 5.99
C ALA A 335 7.40 -15.85 7.46
N LEU A 336 7.19 -14.87 8.35
CA LEU A 336 7.54 -14.97 9.77
C LEU A 336 6.71 -16.04 10.49
N GLY A 337 7.31 -16.67 11.50
CA GLY A 337 6.59 -17.64 12.35
C GLY A 337 5.58 -16.95 13.29
N PRO A 338 4.59 -17.69 13.84
CA PRO A 338 3.58 -17.12 14.75
C PRO A 338 4.16 -16.40 15.97
N ARG A 339 5.27 -16.93 16.54
CA ARG A 339 5.96 -16.31 17.69
C ARG A 339 6.54 -14.93 17.35
N GLN A 340 7.13 -14.78 16.16
CA GLN A 340 7.69 -13.52 15.70
C GLN A 340 6.58 -12.51 15.39
N LYS A 341 5.50 -12.95 14.70
CA LYS A 341 4.34 -12.08 14.43
C LYS A 341 3.70 -11.54 15.71
N ARG A 342 3.63 -12.35 16.77
CA ARG A 342 3.07 -11.94 18.08
C ARG A 342 3.84 -10.79 18.74
N GLN A 343 5.11 -10.57 18.41
CA GLN A 343 5.88 -9.43 18.96
C GLN A 343 5.23 -8.10 18.61
N PHE A 344 4.69 -7.98 17.39
CA PHE A 344 4.00 -6.79 16.91
C PHE A 344 2.63 -6.56 17.55
N ALA A 345 2.18 -7.39 18.50
CA ALA A 345 1.03 -7.08 19.34
C ALA A 345 1.39 -6.10 20.48
N ALA A 346 2.67 -6.00 20.83
CA ALA A 346 3.14 -5.16 21.92
C ALA A 346 3.48 -3.74 21.41
N ARG A 347 3.01 -2.71 22.13
CA ARG A 347 3.15 -1.30 21.72
C ARG A 347 4.61 -0.87 21.56
N ASP A 348 5.47 -1.33 22.45
CA ASP A 348 6.92 -1.13 22.43
C ASP A 348 7.60 -1.72 21.19
N ALA A 349 7.05 -2.77 20.59
CA ALA A 349 7.59 -3.36 19.37
C ALA A 349 7.17 -2.58 18.10
N TRP A 350 5.88 -2.29 17.92
CA TRP A 350 5.40 -1.69 16.66
C TRP A 350 5.51 -0.16 16.62
N LEU A 351 5.37 0.53 17.76
CA LEU A 351 5.35 2.00 17.79
C LEU A 351 6.65 2.61 17.25
N PRO A 352 7.86 2.16 17.66
CA PRO A 352 9.11 2.72 17.15
C PRO A 352 9.25 2.57 15.63
N VAL A 353 8.75 1.47 15.06
CA VAL A 353 8.77 1.21 13.61
C VAL A 353 7.90 2.23 12.89
N VAL A 354 6.63 2.36 13.28
CA VAL A 354 5.66 3.21 12.55
C VAL A 354 5.92 4.71 12.74
N SER A 355 6.48 5.11 13.89
CA SER A 355 6.88 6.50 14.14
C SER A 355 8.24 6.86 13.52
N HIS A 356 8.93 5.90 12.89
CA HIS A 356 10.26 6.13 12.37
C HIS A 356 10.24 7.13 11.18
N ARG A 357 11.22 8.04 11.13
CA ARG A 357 11.33 9.05 10.07
C ARG A 357 11.51 8.44 8.67
N ASN A 358 12.22 7.31 8.60
CA ASN A 358 12.49 6.58 7.36
C ASN A 358 11.43 5.51 7.06
N PHE A 359 10.28 5.52 7.74
CA PHE A 359 9.22 4.55 7.43
C PHE A 359 8.77 4.73 5.98
N SER A 360 8.85 3.66 5.19
CA SER A 360 8.22 3.58 3.88
C SER A 360 7.71 2.16 3.64
N PRO A 361 6.58 1.99 2.92
CA PRO A 361 6.06 0.66 2.58
C PRO A 361 7.14 -0.25 1.95
N ARG A 362 7.96 0.30 1.05
CA ARG A 362 9.06 -0.44 0.40
C ARG A 362 10.08 -0.94 1.42
N LEU A 363 10.55 -0.10 2.33
CA LEU A 363 11.54 -0.51 3.33
C LEU A 363 10.99 -1.55 4.30
N ILE A 364 9.71 -1.46 4.69
CA ILE A 364 9.06 -2.49 5.50
C ILE A 364 9.01 -3.83 4.76
N GLU A 365 8.60 -3.81 3.48
CA GLU A 365 8.57 -5.01 2.65
C GLU A 365 9.95 -5.64 2.48
N GLU A 366 10.96 -4.86 2.10
CA GLU A 366 12.33 -5.38 1.90
C GLU A 366 12.93 -5.89 3.20
N THR A 367 12.69 -5.20 4.32
CA THR A 367 13.17 -5.65 5.63
C THR A 367 12.58 -7.01 6.01
N LEU A 368 11.29 -7.24 5.74
CA LEU A 368 10.63 -8.52 5.99
C LEU A 368 11.05 -9.63 5.01
N ARG A 369 11.64 -9.27 3.85
CA ARG A 369 12.18 -10.22 2.86
C ARG A 369 13.59 -10.67 3.18
N ILE A 370 14.41 -9.81 3.79
CA ILE A 370 15.69 -10.21 4.38
C ILE A 370 15.41 -11.33 5.40
N ASP A 371 16.31 -12.31 5.52
CA ASP A 371 16.13 -13.49 6.38
C ASP A 371 16.12 -13.14 7.89
N LEU A 372 15.10 -12.42 8.33
CA LEU A 372 14.79 -12.13 9.73
C LEU A 372 14.22 -13.36 10.45
N LYS A 373 14.08 -14.52 9.76
CA LYS A 373 13.60 -15.75 10.39
C LYS A 373 14.51 -16.19 11.53
N ARG A 374 15.80 -15.84 11.45
CA ARG A 374 16.81 -16.15 12.47
C ARG A 374 16.87 -15.10 13.59
N GLU A 375 16.27 -13.93 13.39
CA GLU A 375 16.29 -12.86 14.38
C GLU A 375 15.22 -13.13 15.46
N PRO A 376 15.63 -13.22 16.74
CA PRO A 376 14.71 -13.49 17.84
C PRO A 376 13.82 -12.27 18.14
N ASP A 377 14.26 -11.05 17.82
CA ASP A 377 13.49 -9.82 17.92
C ASP A 377 13.45 -9.11 16.55
N VAL A 378 12.34 -9.35 15.85
CA VAL A 378 12.14 -8.85 14.48
C VAL A 378 11.87 -7.35 14.48
N ALA A 379 11.19 -6.84 15.50
CA ALA A 379 10.84 -5.42 15.59
C ALA A 379 12.10 -4.57 15.80
N THR A 380 12.99 -4.97 16.71
CA THR A 380 14.27 -4.30 16.91
C THR A 380 15.16 -4.36 15.66
N ALA A 381 15.25 -5.52 15.00
CA ALA A 381 15.98 -5.65 13.74
C ALA A 381 15.39 -4.75 12.64
N MET A 382 14.07 -4.58 12.61
CA MET A 382 13.40 -3.69 11.67
C MET A 382 13.75 -2.22 11.92
N VAL A 383 13.72 -1.77 13.18
CA VAL A 383 14.16 -0.41 13.54
C VAL A 383 15.62 -0.20 13.13
N ALA A 384 16.51 -1.16 13.43
CA ALA A 384 17.92 -1.06 13.05
C ALA A 384 18.13 -0.95 11.53
N ASN A 385 17.33 -1.67 10.74
CA ASN A 385 17.36 -1.55 9.27
C ASN A 385 16.78 -0.22 8.77
N LEU A 386 15.79 0.35 9.45
CA LEU A 386 15.26 1.68 9.13
C LEU A 386 16.25 2.80 9.47
N ASP A 387 17.04 2.63 10.53
CA ASP A 387 18.16 3.52 10.88
C ASP A 387 19.33 3.37 9.90
N ASN A 388 19.63 2.13 9.52
CA ASN A 388 20.74 1.79 8.64
C ASN A 388 20.36 0.70 7.64
N PRO A 389 19.88 1.06 6.45
CA PRO A 389 19.42 0.08 5.45
C PRO A 389 20.56 -0.63 4.74
N ARG A 390 21.79 -0.65 5.29
CA ARG A 390 22.95 -1.36 4.71
C ARG A 390 22.60 -2.79 4.32
N ARG A 391 21.91 -3.56 5.16
CA ARG A 391 21.52 -4.95 4.83
C ARG A 391 20.59 -5.05 3.62
N ILE A 392 19.82 -4.01 3.32
CA ILE A 392 18.96 -3.94 2.13
C ILE A 392 19.81 -3.64 0.89
N TRP A 393 20.76 -2.71 1.01
CA TRP A 393 21.61 -2.26 -0.10
C TRP A 393 22.80 -3.19 -0.37
N GLU A 394 23.28 -3.91 0.63
CA GLU A 394 24.41 -4.85 0.55
C GLU A 394 24.17 -5.86 -0.56
N ARG A 395 22.97 -6.42 -0.65
CA ARG A 395 22.61 -7.31 -1.75
C ARG A 395 22.74 -6.64 -3.13
N ILE A 396 22.30 -5.39 -3.26
CA ILE A 396 22.35 -4.63 -4.52
C ILE A 396 23.81 -4.33 -4.87
N VAL A 397 24.59 -3.85 -3.91
CA VAL A 397 26.01 -3.50 -4.09
C VAL A 397 26.85 -4.74 -4.41
N GLU A 398 26.63 -5.84 -3.70
CA GLU A 398 27.45 -7.06 -3.85
C GLU A 398 27.02 -7.96 -5.01
N ASN A 399 25.75 -7.92 -5.43
CA ASN A 399 25.22 -8.89 -6.40
C ASN A 399 24.57 -8.26 -7.65
N GLU A 400 24.24 -6.97 -7.65
CA GLU A 400 23.53 -6.33 -8.77
C GLU A 400 24.36 -5.23 -9.46
N LEU A 401 25.30 -4.61 -8.75
CA LEU A 401 26.23 -3.63 -9.32
C LEU A 401 27.52 -4.30 -9.77
N THR A 402 28.09 -3.80 -10.87
CA THR A 402 29.45 -4.18 -11.27
C THR A 402 30.49 -3.45 -10.42
N ASP A 403 31.72 -3.96 -10.36
CA ASP A 403 32.82 -3.33 -9.62
C ASP A 403 33.04 -1.88 -10.08
N GLU A 404 32.89 -1.60 -11.37
CA GLU A 404 32.99 -0.25 -11.93
C GLU A 404 31.88 0.68 -11.42
N ALA A 405 30.64 0.18 -11.34
CA ALA A 405 29.52 0.95 -10.79
C ALA A 405 29.70 1.24 -9.30
N VAL A 406 30.26 0.28 -8.54
CA VAL A 406 30.59 0.47 -7.13
C VAL A 406 31.69 1.51 -6.96
N HIS A 407 32.79 1.42 -7.70
CA HIS A 407 33.86 2.42 -7.65
C HIS A 407 33.37 3.82 -8.05
N LEU A 408 32.53 3.93 -9.08
CA LEU A 408 31.93 5.20 -9.46
C LEU A 408 31.07 5.80 -8.33
N LEU A 409 30.27 4.97 -7.65
CA LEU A 409 29.49 5.39 -6.47
C LEU A 409 30.39 5.86 -5.33
N GLU A 410 31.50 5.15 -5.06
CA GLU A 410 32.46 5.54 -4.04
C GLU A 410 33.13 6.89 -4.36
N ILE A 411 33.50 7.10 -5.62
CA ILE A 411 34.07 8.37 -6.10
C ILE A 411 33.04 9.49 -5.94
N LEU A 412 31.81 9.32 -6.44
CA LEU A 412 30.77 10.34 -6.34
C LEU A 412 30.40 10.66 -4.90
N PHE A 413 30.33 9.66 -4.02
CA PHE A 413 30.06 9.87 -2.59
C PHE A 413 31.20 10.61 -1.89
N THR A 414 32.45 10.34 -2.28
CA THR A 414 33.63 10.94 -1.65
C THR A 414 33.88 12.37 -2.12
N TYR A 415 33.65 12.63 -3.41
CA TYR A 415 34.00 13.91 -4.04
C TYR A 415 32.80 14.84 -4.26
N GLU A 416 31.57 14.38 -4.01
CA GLU A 416 30.27 15.07 -4.20
C GLU A 416 29.94 15.47 -5.66
N SER A 417 30.96 15.76 -6.47
CA SER A 417 30.91 15.99 -7.92
C SER A 417 32.28 15.69 -8.53
N VAL A 418 32.32 15.03 -9.69
CA VAL A 418 33.56 14.77 -10.45
C VAL A 418 33.31 15.07 -11.92
N GLU A 419 34.26 15.75 -12.57
CA GLU A 419 34.20 16.02 -14.01
C GLU A 419 34.39 14.70 -14.79
N LEU A 420 33.65 14.50 -15.89
CA LEU A 420 33.68 13.25 -16.65
C LEU A 420 35.11 12.88 -17.12
N VAL A 421 35.92 13.90 -17.43
CA VAL A 421 37.33 13.74 -17.83
C VAL A 421 38.18 13.14 -16.69
N GLU A 422 37.91 13.49 -15.43
CA GLU A 422 38.63 12.95 -14.27
C GLU A 422 38.25 11.48 -14.00
N LEU A 423 37.04 11.07 -14.38
CA LEU A 423 36.56 9.67 -14.32
C LEU A 423 37.20 8.81 -15.43
N GLU A 424 37.29 9.32 -16.65
CA GLU A 424 37.92 8.61 -17.77
C GLU A 424 39.42 8.35 -17.53
N GLU A 425 40.10 9.28 -16.85
CA GLU A 425 41.51 9.10 -16.46
C GLU A 425 41.71 8.04 -15.36
N THR A 426 40.70 7.77 -14.53
CA THR A 426 40.78 6.76 -13.47
C THR A 426 40.52 5.34 -13.97
N ASP A 427 39.65 5.15 -14.97
CA ASP A 427 39.38 3.84 -15.59
C ASP A 427 40.54 3.32 -16.46
N LEU A 428 41.33 4.22 -17.05
CA LEU A 428 42.55 3.83 -17.78
C LEU A 428 43.64 3.27 -16.85
N VAL A 429 43.62 3.64 -15.56
CA VAL A 429 44.55 3.13 -14.54
C VAL A 429 44.10 1.77 -14.01
N SER A 430 42.79 1.50 -13.94
CA SER A 430 42.23 0.22 -13.47
C SER A 430 42.39 -0.92 -14.50
N GLN A 431 42.37 -0.61 -15.81
CA GLN A 431 42.56 -1.60 -16.89
C GLN A 431 44.03 -1.98 -17.19
N GLY A 432 45.00 -1.48 -16.42
CA GLY A 432 46.38 -1.98 -16.47
C GLY A 432 47.16 -1.68 -17.77
N ILE A 433 46.76 -0.68 -18.55
CA ILE A 433 47.48 -0.23 -19.74
C ILE A 433 48.16 1.12 -19.45
N GLY A 434 49.25 1.09 -18.67
CA GLY A 434 50.10 2.26 -18.37
C GLY A 434 51.37 1.87 -17.60
N PRO A 435 52.54 2.48 -17.87
CA PRO A 435 53.83 1.86 -17.61
C PRO A 435 54.13 1.70 -16.11
N ARG A 436 54.68 0.54 -15.76
CA ARG A 436 55.13 0.19 -14.40
C ARG A 436 56.01 1.30 -13.81
N GLY A 437 55.59 1.82 -12.66
CA GLY A 437 56.43 2.57 -11.73
C GLY A 437 56.23 4.08 -11.76
N GLY A 438 55.35 4.57 -10.88
CA GLY A 438 55.24 5.98 -10.55
C GLY A 438 53.97 6.25 -9.74
N ARG A 439 54.10 6.87 -8.56
CA ARG A 439 52.95 7.43 -7.83
C ARG A 439 52.24 8.44 -8.76
N PRO A 440 50.90 8.45 -8.84
CA PRO A 440 50.20 9.48 -9.59
C PRO A 440 50.42 10.85 -8.93
N PRO A 441 50.57 11.93 -9.71
CA PRO A 441 50.58 13.28 -9.16
C PRO A 441 49.16 13.59 -8.64
N LEU A 442 49.08 14.09 -7.41
CA LEU A 442 47.85 14.67 -6.88
C LEU A 442 47.42 15.83 -7.77
N PRO A 443 46.13 15.95 -8.18
CA PRO A 443 45.67 17.11 -8.91
C PRO A 443 45.88 18.36 -8.05
N SER A 444 46.49 19.36 -8.66
CA SER A 444 46.86 20.62 -8.02
C SER A 444 45.61 21.34 -7.53
N ARG A 445 45.54 21.61 -6.22
CA ARG A 445 44.50 22.46 -5.63
C ARG A 445 44.46 23.82 -6.35
N ALA A 446 43.34 24.15 -6.98
CA ALA A 446 43.06 25.50 -7.43
C ALA A 446 43.17 26.49 -6.24
N PRO A 447 43.87 27.62 -6.37
CA PRO A 447 44.11 28.54 -5.27
C PRO A 447 42.86 29.43 -5.06
N GLY A 448 41.91 28.96 -4.26
CA GLY A 448 40.67 29.70 -4.02
C GLY A 448 39.83 29.27 -2.83
N ALA A 449 40.40 28.59 -1.82
CA ALA A 449 39.64 28.18 -0.64
C ALA A 449 40.50 28.18 0.63
N ARG A 450 41.08 29.33 0.99
CA ARG A 450 41.58 29.58 2.35
C ARG A 450 40.81 30.74 2.98
N ARG A 451 39.67 30.40 3.59
CA ARG A 451 39.08 31.04 4.79
C ARG A 451 37.68 30.46 5.00
N ASN A 452 37.54 29.50 5.92
CA ASN A 452 36.37 29.33 6.81
C ASN A 452 36.33 28.01 7.62
N HIS A 453 37.48 27.35 7.86
CA HIS A 453 37.51 26.14 8.70
C HIS A 453 37.52 26.36 10.23
N ALA A 454 37.27 27.58 10.71
CA ALA A 454 37.25 27.86 12.15
C ALA A 454 35.89 28.34 12.72
N ARG A 455 34.81 28.40 11.91
CA ARG A 455 33.49 28.87 12.41
C ARG A 455 32.35 27.83 12.43
N HIS A 456 32.53 26.62 11.92
CA HIS A 456 31.43 25.65 11.81
C HIS A 456 31.27 24.63 12.96
N ARG A 457 32.15 24.60 13.97
CA ARG A 457 31.94 23.72 15.16
C ARG A 457 30.94 24.22 16.20
N ARG A 458 30.15 25.28 15.92
CA ARG A 458 29.13 25.82 16.86
C ARG A 458 27.74 26.09 16.27
N ARG A 459 27.40 25.50 15.13
CA ARG A 459 26.01 25.55 14.60
C ARG A 459 25.55 24.18 14.09
N CYS A 460 25.50 23.21 15.02
CA CYS A 460 24.58 22.07 14.94
C CYS A 460 23.71 22.09 16.20
N ARG A 461 22.91 23.15 16.33
CA ARG A 461 21.75 23.22 17.23
C ARG A 461 20.73 24.16 16.56
N LEU A 462 19.51 23.63 16.41
CA LEU A 462 18.25 24.32 16.03
C LEU A 462 18.16 24.65 14.53
N LEU A 463 17.43 23.83 13.73
CA LEU A 463 15.98 23.83 13.43
C LEU A 463 15.62 24.78 12.26
N PRO A 464 14.53 24.55 11.49
CA PRO A 464 13.53 23.48 11.56
C PRO A 464 13.61 22.42 10.44
#